data_AF-A0A850QX60-F1
#
_entry.id   AF-A0A850QX60-F1
#
_cell.length_a   1.000
_cell.length_b   1.000
_cell.length_c   1.000
_cell.angle_alpha   90.00
_cell.angle_beta   90.00
_cell.angle_gamma   90.00
#
_symmetry.space_group_name_H-M   'P 1'
#
loop_
_entity.id
_entity.type
_entity.pdbx_description
1 polymer ?
#
loop_
_entity_poly.entity_id
_entity_poly.type
_entity_poly.pdbx_seq_one_letter_code
_entity_poly.pdbx_strand_id
1 'polypeptide(L)'
;MEMEQNNTDLEKSFFDGFLSYLDAKWLQIGDVGIPLLIVIIMGFLLSGYFLLNKRSGITLFWAKLTHSSYGQLFLTSIGILWASIISVFGGKLQEQWFEGKSWGTENLVFGISVIMALLLSVLHYIYSQIKEQHSQSRPSYDSIHANSMHSVNVTSIVNSCMLDLKDAVTKEKRLKGSFLGDDESTEKYNTSLDNALTTCMESILLVTKRIGEGNDDITVKSNIFNLIPSAAAHASFINQGEHKQDGKAIFTKDSIDNSPFFLFSSNFHSRLEHCKYILACDQSYTCKIDRNNKFEQCGKSEKQDFPAICMPVSFSEYISEGKLAHPNMFGAPEAITNNREVYIGNISEYVDQFFNDLKKSPDYKEHITGHYERSIRTYYAKDKDKPRSILSIPIGKFNLNVNKLNYPVAYDQQACVLNIYVNRINFLENELKSEAFYSMLRPLCHNLSMLISLKIAYTSMLKVYNEKNKVVKVMSQAQAKEVVNG
;
A
#
# COMPACT_ATOMS: atom_id res chain seq x y z
N MET A 1 -11.98 21.32 80.04
CA MET A 1 -11.21 20.14 80.49
C MET A 1 -12.01 18.85 80.28
N GLU A 2 -13.31 18.79 80.57
CA GLU A 2 -14.16 17.60 80.27
C GLU A 2 -14.41 17.34 78.76
N MET A 3 -14.32 18.36 77.90
CA MET A 3 -14.59 18.22 76.46
C MET A 3 -13.39 17.64 75.67
N GLU A 4 -12.15 17.78 76.15
CA GLU A 4 -10.95 17.13 75.58
C GLU A 4 -10.85 15.66 75.98
N GLN A 5 -11.37 15.30 77.16
CA GLN A 5 -11.37 13.94 77.70
C GLN A 5 -12.35 13.02 76.92
N ASN A 6 -13.51 13.57 76.50
CA ASN A 6 -14.47 12.81 75.68
C ASN A 6 -13.99 12.52 74.26
N ASN A 7 -13.16 13.39 73.64
CA ASN A 7 -12.60 13.10 72.31
C ASN A 7 -11.47 12.04 72.37
N THR A 8 -10.69 12.02 73.45
CA THR A 8 -9.64 11.01 73.64
C THR A 8 -10.21 9.62 73.98
N ASP A 9 -11.34 9.55 74.68
CA ASP A 9 -12.03 8.28 74.95
C ASP A 9 -12.78 7.73 73.72
N LEU A 10 -13.27 8.61 72.83
CA LEU A 10 -13.88 8.20 71.56
C LEU A 10 -12.84 7.67 70.56
N GLU A 11 -11.67 8.34 70.47
CA GLU A 11 -10.54 7.86 69.66
C GLU A 11 -9.99 6.53 70.19
N LYS A 12 -9.87 6.37 71.53
CA LYS A 12 -9.49 5.09 72.13
C LYS A 12 -10.50 3.98 71.88
N SER A 13 -11.80 4.25 72.05
CA SER A 13 -12.85 3.25 71.77
C SER A 13 -12.89 2.85 70.29
N PHE A 14 -12.60 3.78 69.37
CA PHE A 14 -12.51 3.48 67.96
C PHE A 14 -11.25 2.67 67.63
N PHE A 15 -10.09 3.04 68.20
CA PHE A 15 -8.85 2.29 68.03
C PHE A 15 -8.91 0.89 68.64
N ASP A 16 -9.48 0.73 69.83
CA ASP A 16 -9.64 -0.57 70.49
C ASP A 16 -10.64 -1.45 69.75
N GLY A 17 -11.74 -0.86 69.23
CA GLY A 17 -12.69 -1.56 68.37
C GLY A 17 -12.07 -1.98 67.03
N PHE A 18 -11.22 -1.13 66.45
CA PHE A 18 -10.49 -1.44 65.21
C PHE A 18 -9.42 -2.51 65.43
N LEU A 19 -8.66 -2.45 66.53
CA LEU A 19 -7.65 -3.45 66.89
C LEU A 19 -8.30 -4.80 67.23
N SER A 20 -9.41 -4.81 67.98
CA SER A 20 -10.18 -6.03 68.27
C SER A 20 -10.75 -6.66 67.00
N TYR A 21 -11.24 -5.83 66.07
CA TYR A 21 -11.68 -6.29 64.75
C TYR A 21 -10.52 -6.87 63.93
N LEU A 22 -9.35 -6.23 63.95
CA LEU A 22 -8.15 -6.73 63.28
C LEU A 22 -7.64 -8.04 63.90
N ASP A 23 -7.64 -8.18 65.22
CA ASP A 23 -7.24 -9.42 65.91
C ASP A 23 -8.21 -10.57 65.60
N ALA A 24 -9.52 -10.31 65.61
CA ALA A 24 -10.53 -11.29 65.23
C ALA A 24 -10.37 -11.72 63.76
N LYS A 25 -10.06 -10.78 62.87
CA LYS A 25 -9.76 -11.07 61.45
C LYS A 25 -8.43 -11.77 61.26
N TRP A 26 -7.42 -11.47 62.07
CA TRP A 26 -6.12 -12.13 62.02
C TRP A 26 -6.23 -13.60 62.43
N LEU A 27 -7.00 -13.90 63.48
CA LEU A 27 -7.37 -15.27 63.86
C LEU A 27 -8.15 -15.99 62.77
N GLN A 28 -9.02 -15.28 62.04
CA GLN A 28 -9.78 -15.83 60.92
C GLN A 28 -8.87 -16.14 59.70
N ILE A 29 -7.89 -15.29 59.42
CA ILE A 29 -6.90 -15.42 58.34
C ILE A 29 -5.98 -16.62 58.58
N GLY A 30 -5.58 -16.85 59.85
CA GLY A 30 -4.82 -18.03 60.27
C GLY A 30 -3.51 -18.26 59.48
N ASP A 31 -3.02 -19.50 59.52
CA ASP A 31 -1.75 -19.88 58.86
C ASP A 31 -1.80 -19.82 57.32
N VAL A 32 -2.99 -19.81 56.74
CA VAL A 32 -3.21 -19.84 55.28
C VAL A 32 -3.28 -18.44 54.67
N GLY A 33 -3.68 -17.43 55.44
CA GLY A 33 -3.82 -16.10 54.90
C GLY A 33 -2.49 -15.37 54.68
N ILE A 34 -1.44 -15.65 55.47
CA ILE A 34 -0.09 -15.13 55.23
C ILE A 34 0.46 -15.59 53.87
N PRO A 35 0.51 -16.89 53.53
CA PRO A 35 1.01 -17.33 52.23
C PRO A 35 0.12 -16.83 51.08
N LEU A 36 -1.20 -16.74 51.27
CA LEU A 36 -2.09 -16.16 50.26
C LEU A 36 -1.79 -14.67 50.01
N LEU A 37 -1.57 -13.88 51.06
CA LEU A 37 -1.19 -12.47 50.94
C LEU A 37 0.14 -12.30 50.20
N ILE A 38 1.13 -13.15 50.49
CA ILE A 38 2.41 -13.18 49.77
C ILE A 38 2.19 -13.47 48.29
N VAL A 39 1.36 -14.46 47.94
CA VAL A 39 1.04 -14.80 46.55
C VAL A 39 0.34 -13.64 45.84
N ILE A 40 -0.61 -12.98 46.51
CA ILE A 40 -1.31 -11.81 45.96
C ILE A 40 -0.34 -10.67 45.69
N ILE A 41 0.49 -10.30 46.67
CA ILE A 41 1.49 -9.23 46.53
C ILE A 41 2.47 -9.57 45.40
N MET A 42 3.01 -10.79 45.38
CA MET A 42 3.91 -11.22 44.30
C MET A 42 3.22 -11.19 42.95
N GLY A 43 1.97 -11.64 42.86
CA GLY A 43 1.16 -11.57 41.63
C GLY A 43 1.02 -10.15 41.11
N PHE A 44 0.65 -9.20 41.97
CA PHE A 44 0.55 -7.78 41.60
C PHE A 44 1.90 -7.19 41.20
N LEU A 45 2.98 -7.49 41.93
CA LEU A 45 4.32 -7.01 41.59
C LEU A 45 4.81 -7.58 40.26
N LEU A 46 4.56 -8.86 39.98
CA LEU A 46 4.88 -9.51 38.70
C LEU A 46 4.05 -8.93 37.55
N SER A 47 2.75 -8.76 37.72
CA SER A 47 1.88 -8.10 36.72
C SER A 47 2.34 -6.67 36.45
N GLY A 48 2.66 -5.91 37.50
CA GLY A 48 3.20 -4.56 37.39
C GLY A 48 4.55 -4.54 36.67
N TYR A 49 5.44 -5.46 37.01
CA TYR A 49 6.73 -5.64 36.33
C TYR A 49 6.57 -5.92 34.84
N PHE A 50 5.68 -6.84 34.45
CA PHE A 50 5.41 -7.14 33.04
C PHE A 50 4.79 -5.95 32.30
N LEU A 51 3.88 -5.21 32.94
CA LEU A 51 3.27 -4.01 32.35
C LEU A 51 4.24 -2.84 32.21
N LEU A 52 5.22 -2.69 33.10
CA LEU A 52 6.25 -1.65 32.98
C LEU A 52 7.33 -2.05 31.98
N ASN A 53 7.65 -3.35 31.89
CA ASN A 53 8.72 -3.88 31.05
C ASN A 53 8.21 -4.63 29.81
N LYS A 54 7.13 -4.14 29.17
CA LYS A 54 6.45 -4.80 28.04
C LYS A 54 7.38 -5.22 26.89
N ARG A 55 8.48 -4.47 26.69
CA ARG A 55 9.46 -4.70 25.60
C ARG A 55 10.67 -5.55 26.00
N SER A 56 10.78 -5.96 27.26
CA SER A 56 11.88 -6.81 27.70
C SER A 56 11.78 -8.21 27.07
N GLY A 57 12.93 -8.83 26.76
CA GLY A 57 12.98 -10.16 26.15
C GLY A 57 12.28 -11.24 26.99
N ILE A 58 12.39 -11.12 28.32
CA ILE A 58 11.74 -12.04 29.28
C ILE A 58 10.21 -11.92 29.20
N THR A 59 9.67 -10.69 29.27
CA THR A 59 8.22 -10.46 29.18
C THR A 59 7.68 -10.95 27.85
N LEU A 60 8.40 -10.66 26.76
CA LEU A 60 7.98 -11.07 25.41
C LEU A 60 8.00 -12.60 25.22
N PHE A 61 8.96 -13.29 25.83
CA PHE A 61 9.02 -14.76 25.82
C PHE A 61 7.78 -15.37 26.49
N TRP A 62 7.45 -14.94 27.70
CA TRP A 62 6.28 -15.43 28.43
C TRP A 62 4.97 -15.04 27.74
N ALA A 63 4.86 -13.81 27.26
CA ALA A 63 3.71 -13.31 26.52
C ALA A 63 3.46 -14.14 25.23
N LYS A 64 4.51 -14.45 24.47
CA LYS A 64 4.43 -15.37 23.31
C LYS A 64 3.93 -16.76 23.68
N LEU A 65 4.46 -17.32 24.78
CA LEU A 65 4.05 -18.65 25.25
C LEU A 65 2.55 -18.67 25.59
N THR A 66 2.05 -17.64 26.28
CA THR A 66 0.62 -17.54 26.63
C THR A 66 -0.31 -17.44 25.41
N HIS A 67 0.15 -16.86 24.30
CA HIS A 67 -0.63 -16.74 23.07
C HIS A 67 -0.47 -17.95 22.12
N SER A 68 0.39 -18.92 22.45
CA SER A 68 0.48 -20.18 21.71
C SER A 68 -0.78 -21.05 21.92
N SER A 69 -1.00 -22.05 21.08
CA SER A 69 -2.10 -23.01 21.26
C SER A 69 -2.04 -23.70 22.64
N TYR A 70 -0.83 -24.04 23.11
CA TYR A 70 -0.63 -24.60 24.45
C TYR A 70 -0.92 -23.58 25.56
N GLY A 71 -0.57 -22.31 25.36
CA GLY A 71 -0.88 -21.23 26.29
C GLY A 71 -2.38 -20.99 26.44
N GLN A 72 -3.12 -21.03 25.32
CA GLN A 72 -4.59 -20.93 25.33
C GLN A 72 -5.24 -22.12 26.02
N LEU A 73 -4.75 -23.34 25.78
CA LEU A 73 -5.21 -24.53 26.49
C LEU A 73 -4.93 -24.43 28.00
N PHE A 74 -3.77 -23.92 28.39
CA PHE A 74 -3.40 -23.73 29.78
C PHE A 74 -4.28 -22.68 30.48
N LEU A 75 -4.53 -21.54 29.82
CA LEU A 75 -5.43 -20.50 30.31
C LEU A 75 -6.86 -21.03 30.48
N THR A 76 -7.34 -21.80 29.50
CA THR A 76 -8.64 -22.48 29.57
C THR A 76 -8.68 -23.48 30.72
N SER A 77 -7.61 -24.26 30.91
CA SER A 77 -7.52 -25.25 32.00
C SER A 77 -7.54 -24.59 33.38
N ILE A 78 -6.87 -23.45 33.55
CA ILE A 78 -6.93 -22.64 34.78
C ILE A 78 -8.34 -22.08 34.99
N GLY A 79 -9.01 -21.61 33.93
CA GLY A 79 -10.40 -21.16 34.00
C GLY A 79 -11.35 -22.28 34.44
N ILE A 80 -11.20 -23.48 33.88
CA ILE A 80 -11.97 -24.68 34.28
C ILE A 80 -11.68 -25.05 35.75
N LEU A 81 -10.41 -25.03 36.15
CA LEU A 81 -9.99 -25.32 37.52
C LEU A 81 -10.58 -24.31 38.51
N TRP A 82 -10.54 -23.03 38.18
CA TRP A 82 -11.17 -21.97 38.97
C TRP A 82 -12.69 -22.17 39.12
N ALA A 83 -13.39 -22.41 38.02
CA ALA A 83 -14.83 -22.67 38.03
C ALA A 83 -15.19 -23.94 38.84
N SER A 84 -14.34 -24.97 38.75
CA SER A 84 -14.51 -26.21 39.51
C SER A 84 -14.31 -26.00 41.01
N ILE A 85 -13.32 -25.18 41.40
CA ILE A 85 -13.09 -24.83 42.82
C ILE A 85 -14.29 -24.09 43.40
N ILE A 86 -14.84 -23.12 42.68
CA ILE A 86 -16.04 -22.39 43.13
C ILE A 86 -17.23 -23.34 43.25
N SER A 87 -17.41 -24.25 42.30
CA SER A 87 -18.53 -25.20 42.31
C SER A 87 -18.45 -26.17 43.50
N VAL A 88 -17.26 -26.76 43.74
CA VAL A 88 -17.08 -27.78 44.79
C VAL A 88 -16.95 -27.16 46.18
N PHE A 89 -16.25 -26.03 46.30
CA PHE A 89 -15.94 -25.42 47.60
C PHE A 89 -16.71 -24.14 47.87
N GLY A 90 -17.64 -23.73 46.99
CA GLY A 90 -18.38 -22.46 47.11
C GLY A 90 -19.05 -22.26 48.46
N GLY A 91 -19.69 -23.31 48.99
CA GLY A 91 -20.28 -23.28 50.34
C GLY A 91 -19.22 -23.02 51.42
N LYS A 92 -18.09 -23.73 51.39
CA LYS A 92 -17.00 -23.51 52.36
C LYS A 92 -16.34 -22.14 52.23
N LEU A 93 -16.11 -21.67 51.01
CA LEU A 93 -15.56 -20.34 50.73
C LEU A 93 -16.49 -19.25 51.27
N GLN A 94 -17.81 -19.42 51.09
CA GLN A 94 -18.81 -18.50 51.63
C GLN A 94 -18.74 -18.45 53.17
N GLU A 95 -18.72 -19.60 53.83
CA GLU A 95 -18.60 -19.66 55.29
C GLU A 95 -17.28 -19.02 55.79
N GLN A 96 -16.18 -19.23 55.07
CA GLN A 96 -14.85 -18.70 55.41
C GLN A 96 -14.73 -17.19 55.18
N TRP A 97 -15.45 -16.61 54.21
CA TRP A 97 -15.36 -15.19 53.87
C TRP A 97 -16.37 -14.34 54.65
N PHE A 98 -17.57 -14.88 54.89
CA PHE A 98 -18.69 -14.11 55.42
C PHE A 98 -19.15 -14.54 56.82
N GLU A 99 -18.96 -15.80 57.21
CA GLU A 99 -19.48 -16.33 58.48
C GLU A 99 -18.42 -16.43 59.59
N GLY A 100 -17.21 -15.90 59.36
CA GLY A 100 -16.18 -15.82 60.40
C GLY A 100 -15.37 -17.11 60.61
N LYS A 101 -15.55 -18.15 59.78
CA LYS A 101 -14.75 -19.38 59.88
C LYS A 101 -13.31 -19.15 59.43
N SER A 102 -12.37 -19.89 60.02
CA SER A 102 -10.94 -19.79 59.69
C SER A 102 -10.65 -20.23 58.25
N TRP A 103 -9.70 -19.54 57.61
CA TRP A 103 -9.33 -19.81 56.22
C TRP A 103 -8.63 -21.16 56.07
N GLY A 104 -9.24 -22.04 55.30
CA GLY A 104 -8.69 -23.35 54.96
C GLY A 104 -7.85 -23.32 53.68
N THR A 105 -7.27 -24.47 53.33
CA THR A 105 -6.47 -24.66 52.12
C THR A 105 -7.28 -24.40 50.84
N GLU A 106 -8.61 -24.48 50.90
CA GLU A 106 -9.51 -24.13 49.81
C GLU A 106 -9.30 -22.67 49.35
N ASN A 107 -9.13 -21.72 50.29
CA ASN A 107 -8.85 -20.32 50.00
C ASN A 107 -7.50 -20.12 49.32
N LEU A 108 -6.49 -20.90 49.70
CA LEU A 108 -5.16 -20.82 49.09
C LEU A 108 -5.19 -21.27 47.64
N VAL A 109 -5.81 -22.42 47.36
CA VAL A 109 -5.92 -22.97 46.00
C VAL A 109 -6.76 -22.04 45.13
N PHE A 110 -7.87 -21.51 45.67
CA PHE A 110 -8.68 -20.50 45.01
C PHE A 110 -7.86 -19.26 44.65
N GLY A 111 -7.17 -18.66 45.64
CA GLY A 111 -6.39 -17.44 45.43
C GLY A 111 -5.22 -17.62 44.46
N ILE A 112 -4.48 -18.74 44.54
CA ILE A 112 -3.42 -19.07 43.58
C ILE A 112 -4.00 -19.14 42.16
N SER A 113 -5.14 -19.80 41.97
CA SER A 113 -5.76 -19.93 40.64
C SER A 113 -6.17 -18.58 40.05
N VAL A 114 -6.71 -17.67 40.87
CA VAL A 114 -7.09 -16.30 40.47
C VAL A 114 -5.86 -15.48 40.08
N ILE A 115 -4.79 -15.52 40.89
CA ILE A 115 -3.56 -14.78 40.62
C ILE A 115 -2.87 -15.30 39.35
N MET A 116 -2.84 -16.61 39.15
CA MET A 116 -2.33 -17.21 37.91
C MET A 116 -3.15 -16.78 36.68
N ALA A 117 -4.49 -16.78 36.78
CA ALA A 117 -5.36 -16.30 35.71
C ALA A 117 -5.11 -14.80 35.40
N LEU A 118 -4.93 -13.97 36.42
CA LEU A 118 -4.59 -12.55 36.27
C LEU A 118 -3.25 -12.36 35.54
N LEU A 119 -2.20 -13.06 35.99
CA LEU A 119 -0.86 -13.00 35.37
C LEU A 119 -0.90 -13.40 33.89
N LEU A 120 -1.54 -14.52 33.58
CA LEU A 120 -1.68 -15.00 32.20
C LEU A 120 -2.51 -14.04 31.34
N SER A 121 -3.57 -13.46 31.90
CA SER A 121 -4.39 -12.46 31.19
C SER A 121 -3.61 -11.19 30.86
N VAL A 122 -2.78 -10.70 31.80
CA VAL A 122 -1.90 -9.55 31.57
C VAL A 122 -0.87 -9.86 30.48
N LEU A 123 -0.22 -11.03 30.53
CA LEU A 123 0.74 -11.46 29.50
C LEU A 123 0.07 -11.62 28.13
N HIS A 124 -1.12 -12.22 28.09
CA HIS A 124 -1.92 -12.35 26.88
C HIS A 124 -2.29 -10.99 26.28
N TYR A 125 -2.73 -10.05 27.12
CA TYR A 125 -3.02 -8.68 26.73
C TYR A 125 -1.79 -7.95 26.16
N ILE A 126 -0.63 -8.05 26.82
CA ILE A 126 0.62 -7.46 26.32
C ILE A 126 0.96 -8.02 24.94
N TYR A 127 0.88 -9.34 24.75
CA TYR A 127 1.18 -9.93 23.45
C TYR A 127 0.17 -9.51 22.38
N SER A 128 -1.13 -9.47 22.73
CA SER A 128 -2.19 -9.03 21.82
C SER A 128 -1.96 -7.60 21.32
N GLN A 129 -1.64 -6.67 22.24
CA GLN A 129 -1.26 -5.30 21.91
C GLN A 129 -0.03 -5.23 21.00
N ILE A 130 1.02 -6.01 21.29
CA ILE A 130 2.23 -6.05 20.46
C ILE A 130 1.93 -6.63 19.07
N LYS A 131 1.12 -7.70 19.01
CA LYS A 131 0.70 -8.31 17.75
C LYS A 131 -0.10 -7.32 16.91
N GLU A 132 -1.02 -6.57 17.52
CA GLU A 132 -1.81 -5.53 16.87
C GLU A 132 -0.92 -4.38 16.36
N GLN A 133 0.04 -3.91 17.17
CA GLN A 133 1.02 -2.91 16.73
C GLN A 133 1.87 -3.42 15.56
N HIS A 134 2.26 -4.69 15.57
CA HIS A 134 2.99 -5.30 14.46
C HIS A 134 2.13 -5.43 13.19
N SER A 135 0.87 -5.86 13.31
CA SER A 135 -0.03 -5.93 12.15
C SER A 135 -0.34 -4.56 11.56
N GLN A 136 -0.35 -3.51 12.39
CA GLN A 136 -0.55 -2.13 11.96
C GLN A 136 0.69 -1.48 11.35
N SER A 137 1.90 -2.02 11.56
CA SER A 137 3.15 -1.40 11.09
C SER A 137 3.88 -2.20 10.02
N ARG A 138 3.46 -3.44 9.74
CA ARG A 138 4.16 -4.35 8.83
C ARG A 138 3.21 -5.00 7.83
N PRO A 139 3.65 -5.20 6.58
CA PRO A 139 2.96 -6.10 5.65
C PRO A 139 2.89 -7.53 6.21
N SER A 140 1.92 -8.31 5.74
CA SER A 140 1.77 -9.72 6.13
C SER A 140 3.00 -10.55 5.71
N TYR A 141 3.26 -11.62 6.45
CA TYR A 141 4.35 -12.56 6.12
C TYR A 141 4.21 -13.11 4.69
N ASP A 142 2.98 -13.44 4.27
CA ASP A 142 2.71 -13.97 2.93
C ASP A 142 3.01 -12.97 1.82
N SER A 143 2.81 -11.67 2.07
CA SER A 143 3.18 -10.61 1.13
C SER A 143 4.69 -10.48 1.01
N ILE A 144 5.41 -10.52 2.14
CA ILE A 144 6.88 -10.41 2.18
C ILE A 144 7.50 -11.62 1.47
N HIS A 145 7.00 -12.83 1.74
CA HIS A 145 7.46 -14.05 1.12
C HIS A 145 7.18 -14.04 -0.39
N ALA A 146 5.96 -13.69 -0.81
CA ALA A 146 5.61 -13.57 -2.22
C ALA A 146 6.48 -12.52 -2.92
N ASN A 147 6.67 -11.35 -2.32
CA ASN A 147 7.49 -10.29 -2.91
C ASN A 147 8.93 -10.73 -3.12
N SER A 148 9.51 -11.49 -2.18
CA SER A 148 10.87 -12.03 -2.31
C SER A 148 10.98 -12.99 -3.49
N MET A 149 10.04 -13.94 -3.61
CA MET A 149 10.00 -14.90 -4.72
C MET A 149 9.80 -14.22 -6.07
N HIS A 150 8.81 -13.33 -6.16
CA HIS A 150 8.50 -12.61 -7.40
C HIS A 150 9.62 -11.65 -7.80
N SER A 151 10.29 -10.99 -6.84
CA SER A 151 11.42 -10.09 -7.15
C SER A 151 12.58 -10.83 -7.79
N VAL A 152 12.93 -12.02 -7.30
CA VAL A 152 14.00 -12.85 -7.90
C VAL A 152 13.62 -13.27 -9.32
N ASN A 153 12.38 -13.76 -9.52
CA ASN A 153 11.90 -14.20 -10.83
C ASN A 153 11.89 -13.05 -11.85
N VAL A 154 11.32 -11.89 -11.48
CA VAL A 154 11.27 -10.71 -12.36
C VAL A 154 12.68 -10.18 -12.66
N THR A 155 13.59 -10.19 -11.68
CA THR A 155 15.00 -9.78 -11.92
C THR A 155 15.67 -10.65 -12.97
N SER A 156 15.43 -11.96 -12.94
CA SER A 156 15.93 -12.89 -13.97
C SER A 156 15.40 -12.54 -15.37
N ILE A 157 14.09 -12.24 -15.46
CA ILE A 157 13.45 -11.82 -16.72
C ILE A 157 14.05 -10.50 -17.23
N VAL A 158 14.22 -9.50 -16.36
CA VAL A 158 14.86 -8.21 -16.70
C VAL A 158 16.25 -8.45 -17.28
N ASN A 159 17.07 -9.26 -16.61
CA ASN A 159 18.41 -9.59 -17.07
C ASN A 159 18.40 -10.27 -18.46
N SER A 160 17.43 -11.16 -18.73
CA SER A 160 17.25 -11.75 -20.05
C SER A 160 16.95 -10.68 -21.10
N CYS A 161 15.98 -9.79 -20.85
CA CYS A 161 15.64 -8.70 -21.78
C CYS A 161 16.82 -7.73 -22.03
N MET A 162 17.66 -7.50 -21.02
CA MET A 162 18.88 -6.70 -21.15
C MET A 162 19.93 -7.39 -22.03
N LEU A 163 20.14 -8.71 -21.85
CA LEU A 163 21.06 -9.49 -22.68
C LEU A 163 20.59 -9.57 -24.14
N ASP A 164 19.29 -9.77 -24.34
CA ASP A 164 18.67 -9.78 -25.67
C ASP A 164 18.86 -8.43 -26.39
N LEU A 165 18.67 -7.31 -25.68
CA LEU A 165 18.93 -5.98 -26.24
C LEU A 165 20.41 -5.79 -26.60
N LYS A 166 21.32 -6.26 -25.73
CA LYS A 166 22.75 -6.18 -25.97
C LYS A 166 23.17 -6.99 -27.21
N ASP A 167 22.58 -8.16 -27.41
CA ASP A 167 22.78 -8.97 -28.62
C ASP A 167 22.25 -8.25 -29.87
N ALA A 168 21.03 -7.71 -29.81
CA ALA A 168 20.44 -6.91 -30.89
C ALA A 168 21.33 -5.73 -31.30
N VAL A 169 21.83 -4.97 -30.32
CA VAL A 169 22.77 -3.85 -30.55
C VAL A 169 24.08 -4.33 -31.18
N THR A 170 24.59 -5.49 -30.75
CA THR A 170 25.84 -6.05 -31.26
C THR A 170 25.69 -6.51 -32.72
N LYS A 171 24.57 -7.17 -33.05
CA LYS A 171 24.22 -7.55 -34.42
C LYS A 171 24.13 -6.33 -35.33
N GLU A 172 23.38 -5.32 -34.89
CA GLU A 172 23.18 -4.08 -35.66
C GLU A 172 24.50 -3.30 -35.88
N LYS A 173 25.44 -3.36 -34.94
CA LYS A 173 26.80 -2.79 -35.10
C LYS A 173 27.65 -3.55 -36.11
N ARG A 174 27.53 -4.88 -36.17
CA ARG A 174 28.29 -5.73 -37.11
C ARG A 174 27.77 -5.58 -38.54
N LEU A 175 26.46 -5.60 -38.70
CA LEU A 175 25.78 -5.44 -39.98
C LEU A 175 24.50 -4.64 -39.77
N LYS A 176 24.47 -3.43 -40.33
CA LYS A 176 23.30 -2.55 -40.23
C LYS A 176 22.08 -3.20 -40.89
N GLY A 177 20.94 -3.20 -40.20
CA GLY A 177 19.69 -3.83 -40.61
C GLY A 177 19.61 -5.32 -40.31
N SER A 178 20.66 -5.95 -39.75
CA SER A 178 20.63 -7.39 -39.42
C SER A 178 19.65 -7.76 -38.30
N PHE A 179 19.26 -6.78 -37.48
CA PHE A 179 18.22 -6.96 -36.47
C PHE A 179 17.06 -6.00 -36.71
N LEU A 180 17.33 -4.69 -36.82
CA LEU A 180 16.27 -3.68 -36.95
C LEU A 180 15.58 -3.69 -38.33
N GLY A 181 16.18 -4.34 -39.33
CA GLY A 181 15.59 -4.56 -40.64
C GLY A 181 14.91 -5.92 -40.78
N ASP A 182 14.99 -6.77 -39.76
CA ASP A 182 14.29 -8.06 -39.70
C ASP A 182 13.04 -7.90 -38.82
N ASP A 183 11.89 -7.88 -39.48
CA ASP A 183 10.58 -7.70 -38.83
C ASP A 183 10.30 -8.83 -37.82
N GLU A 184 10.77 -10.05 -38.07
CA GLU A 184 10.55 -11.19 -37.17
C GLU A 184 11.33 -11.04 -35.87
N SER A 185 12.64 -10.76 -35.95
CA SER A 185 13.48 -10.52 -34.76
C SER A 185 13.00 -9.31 -33.95
N THR A 186 12.58 -8.25 -34.64
CA THR A 186 12.03 -7.03 -34.03
C THR A 186 10.75 -7.33 -33.26
N GLU A 187 9.78 -7.99 -33.89
CA GLU A 187 8.50 -8.30 -33.25
C GLU A 187 8.65 -9.30 -32.10
N LYS A 188 9.57 -10.27 -32.24
CA LYS A 188 9.88 -11.24 -31.18
C LYS A 188 10.44 -10.55 -29.92
N TYR A 189 11.36 -9.60 -30.08
CA TYR A 189 11.91 -8.87 -28.94
C TYR A 189 10.86 -7.95 -28.30
N ASN A 190 10.07 -7.24 -29.11
CA ASN A 190 8.97 -6.41 -28.62
C ASN A 190 7.95 -7.22 -27.82
N THR A 191 7.56 -8.39 -28.32
CA THR A 191 6.66 -9.33 -27.63
C THR A 191 7.27 -9.85 -26.33
N SER A 192 8.56 -10.20 -26.33
CA SER A 192 9.28 -10.63 -25.12
C SER A 192 9.24 -9.55 -24.03
N LEU A 193 9.48 -8.30 -24.41
CA LEU A 193 9.47 -7.16 -23.50
C LEU A 193 8.07 -6.83 -22.97
N ASP A 194 7.04 -6.90 -23.82
CA ASP A 194 5.63 -6.72 -23.42
C ASP A 194 5.19 -7.83 -22.45
N ASN A 195 5.63 -9.08 -22.67
CA ASN A 195 5.38 -10.19 -21.76
C ASN A 195 6.10 -10.00 -20.42
N ALA A 196 7.34 -9.50 -20.44
CA ALA A 196 8.09 -9.19 -19.23
C ALA A 196 7.42 -8.10 -18.39
N LEU A 197 6.95 -7.01 -19.02
CA LEU A 197 6.16 -5.96 -18.37
C LEU A 197 4.87 -6.51 -17.76
N THR A 198 4.15 -7.34 -18.51
CA THR A 198 2.91 -7.99 -18.05
C THR A 198 3.17 -8.88 -16.83
N THR A 199 4.25 -9.68 -16.86
CA THR A 199 4.65 -10.57 -15.75
C THR A 199 5.04 -9.78 -14.49
N CYS A 200 5.72 -8.64 -14.68
CA CYS A 200 6.07 -7.74 -13.59
C CYS A 200 4.81 -7.14 -12.94
N MET A 201 3.86 -6.68 -13.75
CA MET A 201 2.56 -6.16 -13.29
C MET A 201 1.74 -7.22 -12.55
N GLU A 202 1.67 -8.44 -13.08
CA GLU A 202 1.03 -9.59 -12.43
C GLU A 202 1.66 -9.86 -11.06
N SER A 203 2.99 -9.88 -10.98
CA SER A 203 3.73 -10.09 -9.74
C SER A 203 3.40 -9.03 -8.68
N ILE A 204 3.31 -7.76 -9.07
CA ILE A 204 2.90 -6.67 -8.17
C ILE A 204 1.47 -6.89 -7.65
N LEU A 205 0.54 -7.28 -8.51
CA LEU A 205 -0.85 -7.55 -8.12
C LEU A 205 -0.95 -8.75 -7.17
N LEU A 206 -0.21 -9.83 -7.42
CA LEU A 206 -0.17 -11.02 -6.56
C LEU A 206 0.34 -10.70 -5.16
N VAL A 207 1.42 -9.89 -5.07
CA VAL A 207 1.95 -9.42 -3.79
C VAL A 207 0.93 -8.53 -3.08
N THR A 208 0.30 -7.59 -3.81
CA THR A 208 -0.71 -6.69 -3.24
C THR A 208 -1.89 -7.45 -2.66
N LYS A 209 -2.38 -8.48 -3.36
CA LYS A 209 -3.53 -9.26 -2.91
C LYS A 209 -3.28 -9.96 -1.57
N ARG A 210 -2.04 -10.35 -1.28
CA ARG A 210 -1.66 -11.07 -0.05
C ARG A 210 -1.54 -10.17 1.19
N ILE A 211 -1.74 -8.86 1.07
CA ILE A 211 -1.55 -7.93 2.19
C ILE A 211 -2.59 -8.08 3.32
N GLY A 212 -3.81 -8.48 2.96
CA GLY A 212 -4.88 -8.67 3.93
C GLY A 212 -4.89 -10.09 4.48
N GLU A 213 -4.79 -10.24 5.80
CA GLU A 213 -5.14 -11.49 6.47
C GLU A 213 -6.68 -11.63 6.49
N GLY A 214 -7.21 -12.70 5.90
CA GLY A 214 -8.58 -13.16 6.17
C GLY A 214 -9.74 -12.60 5.33
N ASN A 215 -9.55 -12.21 4.06
CA ASN A 215 -10.70 -11.94 3.17
C ASN A 215 -10.41 -12.26 1.70
N ASP A 216 -11.05 -13.31 1.18
CA ASP A 216 -10.89 -13.81 -0.20
C ASP A 216 -11.59 -12.95 -1.28
N ASP A 217 -12.34 -11.92 -0.87
CA ASP A 217 -13.18 -11.09 -1.76
C ASP A 217 -12.46 -9.85 -2.35
N ILE A 218 -11.14 -9.77 -2.20
CA ILE A 218 -10.35 -8.65 -2.70
C ILE A 218 -10.07 -8.79 -4.19
N THR A 219 -10.44 -7.76 -4.94
CA THR A 219 -10.06 -7.55 -6.34
C THR A 219 -9.02 -6.45 -6.40
N VAL A 220 -7.89 -6.74 -7.04
CA VAL A 220 -6.81 -5.79 -7.25
C VAL A 220 -6.68 -5.51 -8.73
N LYS A 221 -6.64 -4.24 -9.11
CA LYS A 221 -6.44 -3.79 -10.48
C LYS A 221 -5.25 -2.85 -10.51
N SER A 222 -4.47 -2.86 -11.59
CA SER A 222 -3.41 -1.90 -11.78
C SER A 222 -3.41 -1.35 -13.20
N ASN A 223 -2.89 -0.13 -13.35
CA ASN A 223 -2.61 0.45 -14.64
C ASN A 223 -1.36 1.34 -14.56
N ILE A 224 -0.85 1.70 -15.74
CA ILE A 224 0.29 2.59 -15.88
C ILE A 224 -0.20 3.87 -16.54
N PHE A 225 0.09 5.02 -15.93
CA PHE A 225 -0.10 6.33 -16.52
C PHE A 225 1.22 6.88 -17.02
N ASN A 226 1.39 6.94 -18.34
CA ASN A 226 2.59 7.52 -18.96
C ASN A 226 2.60 9.03 -18.76
N LEU A 227 3.75 9.58 -18.35
CA LEU A 227 3.93 11.02 -18.15
C LEU A 227 4.38 11.66 -19.46
N ILE A 228 3.50 12.49 -20.05
CA ILE A 228 3.69 13.03 -21.39
C ILE A 228 3.70 14.56 -21.33
N PRO A 229 4.75 15.24 -21.84
CA PRO A 229 4.75 16.70 -21.88
C PRO A 229 3.59 17.24 -22.70
N SER A 230 2.83 18.21 -22.16
CA SER A 230 1.67 18.79 -22.86
C SER A 230 2.04 19.38 -24.22
N ALA A 231 3.21 20.01 -24.32
CA ALA A 231 3.74 20.55 -25.58
C ALA A 231 4.02 19.46 -26.63
N ALA A 232 4.54 18.30 -26.21
CA ALA A 232 4.82 17.17 -27.10
C ALA A 232 3.52 16.50 -27.59
N ALA A 233 2.53 16.39 -26.70
CA ALA A 233 1.18 15.95 -27.06
C ALA A 233 0.56 16.90 -28.08
N HIS A 234 0.54 18.21 -27.81
CA HIS A 234 0.00 19.23 -28.71
C HIS A 234 0.63 19.16 -30.11
N ALA A 235 1.95 19.06 -30.21
CA ALA A 235 2.66 18.93 -31.49
C ALA A 235 2.31 17.64 -32.25
N SER A 236 2.06 16.53 -31.53
CA SER A 236 1.71 15.24 -32.14
C SER A 236 0.31 15.28 -32.76
N PHE A 237 -0.66 15.87 -32.06
CA PHE A 237 -2.05 15.92 -32.50
C PHE A 237 -2.28 16.81 -33.72
N ILE A 238 -1.52 17.90 -33.87
CA ILE A 238 -1.57 18.74 -35.07
C ILE A 238 -1.15 17.96 -36.33
N ASN A 239 -0.17 17.06 -36.19
CA ASN A 239 0.41 16.36 -37.34
C ASN A 239 -0.29 15.04 -37.68
N GLN A 240 -0.81 14.31 -36.69
CA GLN A 240 -1.24 12.91 -36.87
C GLN A 240 -2.60 12.57 -36.24
N GLY A 241 -3.26 13.49 -35.52
CA GLY A 241 -4.55 13.23 -34.83
C GLY A 241 -4.48 12.27 -33.63
N GLU A 242 -3.35 11.59 -33.42
CA GLU A 242 -3.08 10.65 -32.34
C GLU A 242 -1.69 10.89 -31.74
N HIS A 243 -1.51 10.59 -30.45
CA HIS A 243 -0.18 10.52 -29.86
C HIS A 243 0.28 9.07 -29.80
N LYS A 244 1.27 8.74 -30.64
CA LYS A 244 1.90 7.42 -30.71
C LYS A 244 3.18 7.42 -29.90
N GLN A 245 3.30 6.42 -29.03
CA GLN A 245 4.58 6.01 -28.46
C GLN A 245 4.83 4.60 -28.96
N ASP A 246 6.01 4.32 -29.47
CA ASP A 246 6.40 2.97 -29.89
C ASP A 246 5.52 2.36 -31.00
N GLY A 247 4.95 3.19 -31.89
CA GLY A 247 4.16 2.74 -33.04
C GLY A 247 2.69 2.39 -32.72
N LYS A 248 2.33 2.33 -31.44
CA LYS A 248 0.94 2.17 -30.97
C LYS A 248 0.41 3.52 -30.46
N ALA A 249 -0.85 3.82 -30.72
CA ALA A 249 -1.50 4.99 -30.13
C ALA A 249 -1.65 4.75 -28.62
N ILE A 250 -1.02 5.58 -27.77
CA ILE A 250 -1.25 5.52 -26.32
C ILE A 250 -2.61 6.13 -26.01
N PHE A 251 -2.88 7.30 -26.61
CA PHE A 251 -4.11 8.03 -26.40
C PHE A 251 -4.40 8.94 -27.60
N THR A 252 -5.67 9.22 -27.82
CA THR A 252 -6.16 10.03 -28.95
C THR A 252 -6.57 11.42 -28.47
N LYS A 253 -6.90 12.31 -29.41
CA LYS A 253 -7.52 13.60 -29.07
C LYS A 253 -8.80 13.40 -28.24
N ASP A 254 -9.59 12.39 -28.61
CA ASP A 254 -10.83 12.02 -27.91
C ASP A 254 -10.57 11.57 -26.46
N SER A 255 -9.41 11.01 -26.16
CA SER A 255 -8.98 10.71 -24.78
C SER A 255 -8.85 11.95 -23.92
N ILE A 256 -8.32 13.04 -24.46
CA ILE A 256 -8.25 14.32 -23.74
C ILE A 256 -9.65 14.93 -23.62
N ASP A 257 -10.42 14.95 -24.71
CA ASP A 257 -11.73 15.63 -24.76
C ASP A 257 -12.77 14.95 -23.85
N ASN A 258 -12.75 13.61 -23.77
CA ASN A 258 -13.69 12.82 -22.96
C ASN A 258 -13.21 12.58 -21.51
N SER A 259 -11.97 12.94 -21.17
CA SER A 259 -11.50 12.74 -19.80
C SER A 259 -12.14 13.73 -18.82
N PRO A 260 -12.66 13.27 -17.67
CA PRO A 260 -13.38 14.12 -16.70
C PRO A 260 -12.46 15.01 -15.86
N PHE A 261 -11.14 14.84 -15.95
CA PHE A 261 -10.18 15.44 -15.00
C PHE A 261 -9.73 16.86 -15.37
N PHE A 262 -10.05 17.34 -16.57
CA PHE A 262 -9.70 18.70 -17.00
C PHE A 262 -10.74 19.71 -16.53
N LEU A 263 -10.35 20.66 -15.69
CA LEU A 263 -11.23 21.74 -15.23
C LEU A 263 -11.52 22.72 -16.38
N PHE A 264 -10.45 23.23 -17.00
CA PHE A 264 -10.53 24.10 -18.18
C PHE A 264 -10.74 23.26 -19.45
N SER A 265 -12.01 23.04 -19.78
CA SER A 265 -12.46 22.07 -20.79
C SER A 265 -13.10 22.70 -22.03
N SER A 266 -13.02 24.03 -22.18
CA SER A 266 -13.67 24.79 -23.26
C SER A 266 -13.28 24.34 -24.67
N ASN A 267 -12.02 23.97 -24.86
CA ASN A 267 -11.53 23.33 -26.07
C ASN A 267 -10.25 22.53 -25.78
N PHE A 268 -9.85 21.71 -26.75
CA PHE A 268 -8.66 20.87 -26.67
C PHE A 268 -7.37 21.65 -26.34
N HIS A 269 -7.20 22.83 -26.92
CA HIS A 269 -6.00 23.66 -26.71
C HIS A 269 -5.92 24.16 -25.26
N SER A 270 -7.03 24.67 -24.73
CA SER A 270 -7.14 25.10 -23.33
C SER A 270 -6.87 23.96 -22.35
N ARG A 271 -7.26 22.72 -22.67
CA ARG A 271 -6.91 21.57 -21.82
C ARG A 271 -5.39 21.38 -21.69
N LEU A 272 -4.63 21.63 -22.76
CA LEU A 272 -3.18 21.42 -22.80
C LEU A 272 -2.36 22.63 -22.35
N GLU A 273 -2.83 23.86 -22.60
CA GLU A 273 -2.12 25.07 -22.20
C GLU A 273 -2.04 25.24 -20.68
N HIS A 274 -3.01 24.70 -19.95
CA HIS A 274 -3.13 24.88 -18.50
C HIS A 274 -2.47 23.75 -17.68
N CYS A 275 -1.65 22.89 -18.30
CA CYS A 275 -0.85 21.88 -17.58
C CYS A 275 0.53 21.66 -18.22
N LYS A 276 1.50 21.23 -17.41
CA LYS A 276 2.87 20.92 -17.85
C LYS A 276 2.94 19.54 -18.52
N TYR A 277 2.27 18.57 -17.90
CA TYR A 277 2.22 17.19 -18.37
C TYR A 277 0.78 16.67 -18.37
N ILE A 278 0.61 15.55 -19.06
CA ILE A 278 -0.59 14.73 -19.08
C ILE A 278 -0.17 13.33 -18.64
N LEU A 279 -0.90 12.79 -17.68
CA LEU A 279 -0.84 11.38 -17.33
C LEU A 279 -1.86 10.64 -18.18
N ALA A 280 -1.40 9.87 -19.17
CA ALA A 280 -2.26 9.10 -20.06
C ALA A 280 -2.24 7.62 -19.66
N CYS A 281 -3.41 7.05 -19.37
CA CYS A 281 -3.56 5.64 -19.02
C CYS A 281 -3.22 4.76 -20.23
N ASP A 282 -2.19 3.93 -20.11
CA ASP A 282 -1.93 2.87 -21.07
C ASP A 282 -2.85 1.69 -20.78
N GLN A 283 -3.93 1.60 -21.55
CA GLN A 283 -4.92 0.54 -21.39
C GLN A 283 -4.31 -0.85 -21.64
N SER A 284 -3.25 -0.95 -22.48
CA SER A 284 -2.62 -2.23 -22.80
C SER A 284 -1.94 -2.89 -21.59
N TYR A 285 -1.50 -2.10 -20.61
CA TYR A 285 -0.92 -2.58 -19.34
C TYR A 285 -1.91 -2.54 -18.16
N THR A 286 -3.21 -2.37 -18.44
CA THR A 286 -4.22 -2.48 -17.39
C THR A 286 -4.50 -3.95 -17.10
N CYS A 287 -4.25 -4.35 -15.85
CA CYS A 287 -4.34 -5.74 -15.40
C CYS A 287 -5.22 -5.84 -14.15
N LYS A 288 -5.83 -7.01 -13.94
CA LYS A 288 -6.68 -7.32 -12.78
C LYS A 288 -6.35 -8.71 -12.26
N ILE A 289 -6.39 -8.87 -10.94
CA ILE A 289 -6.48 -10.15 -10.26
C ILE A 289 -7.81 -10.20 -9.51
N ASP A 290 -8.64 -11.18 -9.88
CA ASP A 290 -9.93 -11.41 -9.25
C ASP A 290 -9.79 -12.17 -7.91
N ARG A 291 -10.94 -12.47 -7.30
CA ARG A 291 -11.05 -13.24 -6.04
C ARG A 291 -10.41 -14.63 -6.12
N ASN A 292 -10.44 -15.27 -7.30
CA ASN A 292 -9.93 -16.61 -7.53
C ASN A 292 -8.44 -16.65 -7.91
N ASN A 293 -7.71 -15.54 -7.76
CA ASN A 293 -6.32 -15.38 -8.23
C ASN A 293 -6.17 -15.53 -9.74
N LYS A 294 -7.25 -15.30 -10.50
CA LYS A 294 -7.18 -15.30 -11.95
C LYS A 294 -6.66 -13.96 -12.43
N PHE A 295 -5.51 -13.98 -13.09
CA PHE A 295 -4.95 -12.84 -13.78
C PHE A 295 -5.70 -12.59 -15.09
N GLU A 296 -6.06 -11.33 -15.34
CA GLU A 296 -6.69 -10.88 -16.56
C GLU A 296 -6.05 -9.56 -17.03
N GLN A 297 -5.64 -9.52 -18.29
CA GLN A 297 -5.22 -8.29 -18.95
C GLN A 297 -6.44 -7.60 -19.56
N CYS A 298 -6.94 -6.56 -18.92
CA CYS A 298 -8.18 -5.88 -19.30
C CYS A 298 -8.08 -5.11 -20.63
N GLY A 299 -6.86 -4.79 -21.07
CA GLY A 299 -6.54 -3.99 -22.27
C GLY A 299 -6.67 -4.68 -23.62
N LYS A 300 -6.82 -6.01 -23.68
CA LYS A 300 -6.77 -6.78 -24.94
C LYS A 300 -8.15 -7.16 -25.51
N SER A 301 -9.24 -6.69 -24.91
CA SER A 301 -10.57 -6.97 -25.45
C SER A 301 -10.80 -6.15 -26.73
N GLU A 302 -11.14 -6.82 -27.84
CA GLU A 302 -11.50 -6.23 -29.13
C GLU A 302 -12.67 -5.21 -29.07
N LYS A 303 -13.29 -5.02 -27.89
CA LYS A 303 -14.44 -4.13 -27.62
C LYS A 303 -14.10 -2.90 -26.78
N GLN A 304 -12.88 -2.36 -26.84
CA GLN A 304 -12.58 -1.10 -26.13
C GLN A 304 -12.99 0.13 -26.96
N ASP A 305 -14.29 0.45 -26.94
CA ASP A 305 -14.85 1.73 -27.42
C ASP A 305 -14.60 2.90 -26.44
N PHE A 306 -13.89 2.66 -25.32
CA PHE A 306 -13.68 3.68 -24.29
C PHE A 306 -12.32 4.37 -24.47
N PRO A 307 -12.30 5.70 -24.69
CA PRO A 307 -11.06 6.43 -24.86
C PRO A 307 -10.21 6.37 -23.57
N ALA A 308 -8.87 6.38 -23.73
CA ALA A 308 -7.93 6.38 -22.61
C ALA A 308 -8.22 7.54 -21.63
N ILE A 309 -8.02 7.28 -20.34
CA ILE A 309 -8.20 8.29 -19.30
C ILE A 309 -6.94 9.15 -19.21
N CYS A 310 -7.12 10.47 -19.21
CA CYS A 310 -6.04 11.45 -19.15
C CYS A 310 -6.19 12.38 -17.95
N MET A 311 -5.15 12.56 -17.13
CA MET A 311 -5.15 13.51 -16.01
C MET A 311 -4.15 14.64 -16.26
N PRO A 312 -4.52 15.92 -16.06
CA PRO A 312 -3.55 17.00 -16.12
C PRO A 312 -2.61 16.96 -14.91
N VAL A 313 -1.35 17.34 -15.13
CA VAL A 313 -0.37 17.55 -14.06
C VAL A 313 0.26 18.93 -14.20
N SER A 314 0.19 19.68 -13.12
CA SER A 314 0.63 21.07 -13.03
C SER A 314 1.66 21.22 -11.90
N PHE A 315 2.69 22.03 -12.13
CA PHE A 315 3.66 22.40 -11.09
C PHE A 315 3.48 23.89 -10.78
N SER A 316 3.56 24.27 -9.51
CA SER A 316 3.42 25.66 -9.05
C SER A 316 4.39 26.60 -9.78
N GLU A 317 5.58 26.12 -10.10
CA GLU A 317 6.66 26.85 -10.79
C GLU A 317 6.40 27.04 -12.30
N TYR A 318 5.53 26.24 -12.92
CA TYR A 318 5.27 26.30 -14.36
C TYR A 318 4.32 27.43 -14.74
N ILE A 319 3.61 27.98 -13.77
CA ILE A 319 2.65 29.06 -13.97
C ILE A 319 3.41 30.40 -13.93
N SER A 320 4.24 30.61 -14.94
CA SER A 320 4.66 31.96 -15.32
C SER A 320 3.63 32.46 -16.33
N GLU A 321 3.18 33.72 -16.19
CA GLU A 321 2.23 34.42 -17.10
C GLU A 321 0.72 34.28 -16.78
N GLY A 322 0.26 34.58 -15.55
CA GLY A 322 -1.14 34.98 -15.30
C GLY A 322 -2.26 33.98 -15.67
N LYS A 323 -1.94 32.76 -16.09
CA LYS A 323 -2.88 31.70 -16.46
C LYS A 323 -3.07 30.76 -15.27
N LEU A 324 -4.30 30.44 -14.92
CA LEU A 324 -4.57 29.49 -13.83
C LEU A 324 -4.34 28.05 -14.28
N ALA A 325 -3.56 27.23 -13.58
CA ALA A 325 -3.33 25.84 -13.99
C ALA A 325 -4.47 24.89 -13.59
N HIS A 326 -4.55 23.71 -14.22
CA HIS A 326 -5.46 22.68 -13.76
C HIS A 326 -5.10 22.25 -12.33
N PRO A 327 -6.09 22.05 -11.44
CA PRO A 327 -5.84 21.51 -10.11
C PRO A 327 -5.38 20.06 -10.23
N ASN A 328 -4.33 19.71 -9.48
CA ASN A 328 -3.87 18.32 -9.42
C ASN A 328 -4.83 17.48 -8.58
N MET A 329 -5.32 16.39 -9.16
CA MET A 329 -6.08 15.39 -8.40
C MET A 329 -5.16 14.64 -7.43
N PHE A 330 -5.73 14.18 -6.32
CA PHE A 330 -5.08 13.23 -5.42
C PHE A 330 -4.66 11.94 -6.16
N GLY A 331 -3.67 11.23 -5.62
CA GLY A 331 -3.17 9.98 -6.22
C GLY A 331 -2.10 10.23 -7.28
N ALA A 332 -2.37 9.92 -8.56
CA ALA A 332 -1.31 9.90 -9.59
C ALA A 332 -0.68 11.26 -9.89
N PRO A 333 -1.45 12.35 -10.12
CA PRO A 333 -0.85 13.68 -10.28
C PRO A 333 -0.04 14.11 -9.05
N GLU A 334 -0.57 13.86 -7.85
CA GLU A 334 0.10 14.18 -6.59
C GLU A 334 1.40 13.38 -6.38
N ALA A 335 1.43 12.11 -6.78
CA ALA A 335 2.62 11.26 -6.72
C ALA A 335 3.76 11.79 -7.61
N ILE A 336 3.42 12.34 -8.77
CA ILE A 336 4.37 13.01 -9.67
C ILE A 336 4.89 14.28 -9.02
N THR A 337 4.01 15.17 -8.56
CA THR A 337 4.41 16.47 -8.00
C THR A 337 5.24 16.35 -6.73
N ASN A 338 4.93 15.37 -5.88
CA ASN A 338 5.63 15.16 -4.62
C ASN A 338 6.84 14.21 -4.76
N ASN A 339 7.01 13.57 -5.92
CA ASN A 339 8.02 12.55 -6.17
C ASN A 339 8.08 11.44 -5.09
N ARG A 340 6.90 11.03 -4.60
CA ARG A 340 6.73 9.97 -3.60
C ARG A 340 5.44 9.22 -3.86
N GLU A 341 5.32 8.04 -3.29
CA GLU A 341 4.09 7.28 -3.26
C GLU A 341 2.97 8.03 -2.53
N VAL A 342 1.75 7.88 -3.03
CA VAL A 342 0.55 8.48 -2.44
C VAL A 342 -0.48 7.38 -2.22
N TYR A 343 -0.89 7.22 -0.96
CA TYR A 343 -1.92 6.26 -0.58
C TYR A 343 -3.24 6.97 -0.27
N ILE A 344 -4.31 6.53 -0.93
CA ILE A 344 -5.66 7.03 -0.77
C ILE A 344 -6.51 5.89 -0.20
N GLY A 345 -6.78 5.95 1.11
CA GLY A 345 -7.51 4.91 1.83
C GLY A 345 -9.01 4.85 1.48
N ASN A 346 -9.64 6.01 1.27
CA ASN A 346 -11.04 6.15 0.88
C ASN A 346 -11.19 7.18 -0.23
N ILE A 347 -11.37 6.72 -1.47
CA ILE A 347 -11.52 7.60 -2.64
C ILE A 347 -12.71 8.56 -2.47
N SER A 348 -13.83 8.12 -1.88
CA SER A 348 -15.03 8.97 -1.81
C SER A 348 -14.80 10.18 -0.91
N GLU A 349 -14.16 9.98 0.24
CA GLU A 349 -13.79 11.05 1.16
C GLU A 349 -12.80 12.03 0.51
N TYR A 350 -11.81 11.52 -0.22
CA TYR A 350 -10.82 12.36 -0.93
C TYR A 350 -11.44 13.15 -2.08
N VAL A 351 -12.43 12.59 -2.80
CA VAL A 351 -13.21 13.34 -3.80
C VAL A 351 -13.98 14.49 -3.14
N ASP A 352 -14.63 14.23 -2.00
CA ASP A 352 -15.36 15.26 -1.26
C ASP A 352 -14.41 16.36 -0.74
N GLN A 353 -13.27 15.98 -0.18
CA GLN A 353 -12.24 16.89 0.28
C GLN A 353 -11.71 17.76 -0.87
N PHE A 354 -11.36 17.15 -2.00
CA PHE A 354 -10.87 17.86 -3.19
C PHE A 354 -11.84 18.97 -3.62
N PHE A 355 -13.14 18.66 -3.76
CA PHE A 355 -14.12 19.68 -4.13
C PHE A 355 -14.37 20.72 -3.05
N ASN A 356 -14.32 20.34 -1.78
CA ASN A 356 -14.43 21.29 -0.67
C ASN A 356 -13.26 22.28 -0.68
N ASP A 357 -12.05 21.82 -0.98
CA ASP A 357 -10.86 22.66 -1.04
C ASP A 357 -10.89 23.57 -2.28
N LEU A 358 -11.30 23.06 -3.44
CA LEU A 358 -11.50 23.89 -4.63
C LEU A 358 -12.57 24.97 -4.43
N LYS A 359 -13.69 24.65 -3.75
CA LYS A 359 -14.77 25.61 -3.46
C LYS A 359 -14.33 26.72 -2.49
N LYS A 360 -13.34 26.45 -1.64
CA LYS A 360 -12.73 27.43 -0.72
C LYS A 360 -11.64 28.27 -1.40
N SER A 361 -10.99 27.74 -2.44
CA SER A 361 -9.94 28.45 -3.16
C SER A 361 -10.50 29.65 -3.94
N PRO A 362 -9.93 30.87 -3.76
CA PRO A 362 -10.36 32.04 -4.53
C PRO A 362 -10.12 31.84 -6.04
N ASP A 363 -9.09 31.08 -6.41
CA ASP A 363 -8.70 30.90 -7.80
C ASP A 363 -9.66 29.96 -8.54
N TYR A 364 -10.18 28.92 -7.88
CA TYR A 364 -10.94 27.86 -8.55
C TYR A 364 -12.45 27.96 -8.37
N LYS A 365 -12.94 28.64 -7.32
CA LYS A 365 -14.36 28.65 -6.95
C LYS A 365 -15.30 29.02 -8.10
N GLU A 366 -14.92 29.99 -8.94
CA GLU A 366 -15.74 30.48 -10.06
C GLU A 366 -15.71 29.55 -11.29
N HIS A 367 -14.73 28.65 -11.37
CA HIS A 367 -14.54 27.75 -12.50
C HIS A 367 -15.14 26.35 -12.30
N ILE A 368 -15.51 25.99 -11.06
CA ILE A 368 -16.10 24.69 -10.75
C ILE A 368 -17.52 24.63 -11.30
N THR A 369 -17.73 23.75 -12.28
CA THR A 369 -19.07 23.48 -12.82
C THR A 369 -19.68 22.23 -12.18
N GLY A 370 -21.02 22.18 -12.08
CA GLY A 370 -21.72 20.97 -11.66
C GLY A 370 -21.46 19.78 -12.57
N HIS A 371 -21.17 20.03 -13.86
CA HIS A 371 -20.77 18.99 -14.81
C HIS A 371 -19.41 18.37 -14.45
N TYR A 372 -18.40 19.20 -14.12
CA TYR A 372 -17.08 18.74 -13.71
C TYR A 372 -17.16 17.89 -12.44
N GLU A 373 -17.86 18.38 -11.40
CA GLU A 373 -18.05 17.62 -10.15
C GLU A 373 -18.75 16.28 -10.38
N ARG A 374 -19.85 16.29 -11.15
CA ARG A 374 -20.60 15.07 -11.47
C ARG A 374 -19.76 14.08 -12.26
N SER A 375 -18.94 14.55 -13.20
CA SER A 375 -18.14 13.69 -14.09
C SER A 375 -17.07 12.92 -13.31
N ILE A 376 -16.36 13.58 -12.39
CA ILE A 376 -15.36 12.94 -11.52
C ILE A 376 -16.02 11.95 -10.55
N ARG A 377 -17.12 12.34 -9.90
CA ARG A 377 -17.88 11.43 -9.02
C ARG A 377 -18.38 10.20 -9.78
N THR A 378 -18.87 10.41 -10.99
CA THR A 378 -19.37 9.34 -11.87
C THR A 378 -18.25 8.40 -12.30
N TYR A 379 -17.05 8.91 -12.57
CA TYR A 379 -15.88 8.09 -12.90
C TYR A 379 -15.58 7.06 -11.79
N TYR A 380 -15.49 7.51 -10.54
CA TYR A 380 -15.22 6.60 -9.41
C TYR A 380 -16.43 5.74 -9.00
N ALA A 381 -17.65 6.12 -9.39
CA ALA A 381 -18.87 5.36 -9.06
C ALA A 381 -19.24 4.26 -10.07
N LYS A 382 -18.81 4.37 -11.34
CA LYS A 382 -19.26 3.52 -12.46
C LYS A 382 -18.62 2.13 -12.55
N ASP A 383 -17.43 1.91 -11.99
CA ASP A 383 -16.72 0.64 -12.15
C ASP A 383 -17.44 -0.50 -11.40
N LYS A 384 -17.64 -1.66 -12.03
CA LYS A 384 -18.34 -2.82 -11.44
C LYS A 384 -17.59 -3.39 -10.23
N ASP A 385 -16.27 -3.26 -10.24
CA ASP A 385 -15.38 -3.67 -9.14
C ASP A 385 -15.11 -2.52 -8.14
N LYS A 386 -15.73 -1.35 -8.34
CA LYS A 386 -15.61 -0.09 -7.55
C LYS A 386 -14.31 0.02 -6.76
N PRO A 387 -13.23 0.56 -7.37
CA PRO A 387 -12.03 0.84 -6.59
C PRO A 387 -12.43 1.76 -5.43
N ARG A 388 -12.02 1.41 -4.22
CA ARG A 388 -12.33 2.18 -3.00
C ARG A 388 -11.09 2.85 -2.42
N SER A 389 -9.93 2.33 -2.77
CA SER A 389 -8.61 2.84 -2.38
C SER A 389 -7.63 2.77 -3.53
N ILE A 390 -6.62 3.63 -3.53
CA ILE A 390 -5.58 3.72 -4.55
C ILE A 390 -4.22 3.84 -3.88
N LEU A 391 -3.22 3.12 -4.39
CA LEU A 391 -1.82 3.40 -4.15
C LEU A 391 -1.19 3.83 -5.47
N SER A 392 -0.71 5.08 -5.53
CA SER A 392 -0.05 5.66 -6.70
C SER A 392 1.46 5.71 -6.45
N ILE A 393 2.24 5.07 -7.31
CA ILE A 393 3.69 4.95 -7.16
C ILE A 393 4.36 5.59 -8.39
N PRO A 394 5.19 6.64 -8.21
CA PRO A 394 5.96 7.19 -9.32
C PRO A 394 7.04 6.20 -9.74
N ILE A 395 7.14 5.94 -11.04
CA ILE A 395 8.12 5.03 -11.63
C ILE A 395 9.14 5.84 -12.42
N GLY A 396 10.41 5.57 -12.14
CA GLY A 396 11.55 6.25 -12.76
C GLY A 396 11.80 5.87 -14.21
N LYS A 397 12.66 6.67 -14.85
CA LYS A 397 13.29 6.41 -16.13
C LYS A 397 14.80 6.41 -15.94
N PHE A 398 15.43 5.31 -16.31
CA PHE A 398 16.88 5.21 -16.36
C PHE A 398 17.41 5.68 -17.71
N ASN A 399 18.50 6.44 -17.69
CA ASN A 399 19.24 6.76 -18.90
C ASN A 399 20.15 5.59 -19.28
N LEU A 400 19.60 4.65 -20.05
CA LEU A 400 20.31 3.47 -20.50
C LEU A 400 21.22 3.83 -21.68
N ASN A 401 22.53 3.73 -21.47
CA ASN A 401 23.48 3.75 -22.58
C ASN A 401 23.41 2.40 -23.28
N VAL A 402 22.75 2.37 -24.44
CA VAL A 402 22.61 1.20 -25.30
C VAL A 402 23.97 0.53 -25.64
N ASN A 403 25.06 1.29 -25.65
CA ASN A 403 26.41 0.77 -25.89
C ASN A 403 27.08 0.16 -24.65
N LYS A 404 26.61 0.52 -23.44
CA LYS A 404 27.12 0.08 -22.13
C LYS A 404 25.93 -0.17 -21.22
N LEU A 405 25.20 -1.26 -21.48
CA LEU A 405 24.06 -1.70 -20.67
C LEU A 405 24.56 -2.21 -19.32
N ASN A 406 24.60 -1.31 -18.34
CA ASN A 406 24.82 -1.62 -16.94
C ASN A 406 23.50 -1.47 -16.18
N TYR A 407 23.35 -2.19 -15.06
CA TYR A 407 22.19 -2.06 -14.19
C TYR A 407 22.32 -0.75 -13.36
N PRO A 408 21.50 0.28 -13.63
CA PRO A 408 21.60 1.57 -12.98
C PRO A 408 20.99 1.53 -11.58
N VAL A 409 21.53 2.35 -10.68
CA VAL A 409 21.10 2.38 -9.26
C VAL A 409 20.04 3.46 -9.01
N ALA A 410 20.06 4.56 -9.76
CA ALA A 410 19.15 5.70 -9.61
C ALA A 410 18.58 6.15 -10.96
N TYR A 411 17.33 6.61 -10.96
CA TYR A 411 16.65 7.14 -12.14
C TYR A 411 16.76 8.67 -12.21
N ASP A 412 16.77 9.23 -13.42
CA ASP A 412 17.03 10.66 -13.65
C ASP A 412 15.73 11.49 -13.69
N GLN A 413 14.64 10.87 -14.13
CA GLN A 413 13.34 11.51 -14.32
C GLN A 413 12.23 10.49 -14.09
N GLN A 414 11.00 10.95 -13.83
CA GLN A 414 9.84 10.06 -13.78
C GLN A 414 9.38 9.71 -15.20
N ALA A 415 9.10 8.44 -15.47
CA ALA A 415 8.54 7.96 -16.74
C ALA A 415 7.01 7.91 -16.69
N CYS A 416 6.47 7.40 -15.60
CA CYS A 416 5.07 7.06 -15.47
C CYS A 416 4.67 6.91 -14.00
N VAL A 417 3.38 6.71 -13.76
CA VAL A 417 2.84 6.33 -12.44
C VAL A 417 2.20 4.97 -12.55
N LEU A 418 2.55 4.07 -11.63
CA LEU A 418 1.82 2.83 -11.39
C LEU A 418 0.70 3.12 -10.39
N ASN A 419 -0.55 2.95 -10.81
CA ASN A 419 -1.67 2.94 -9.86
C ASN A 419 -2.09 1.51 -9.56
N ILE A 420 -2.29 1.24 -8.28
CA ILE A 420 -2.84 -0.01 -7.76
C ILE A 420 -4.17 0.34 -7.09
N TYR A 421 -5.25 -0.18 -7.65
CA TYR A 421 -6.61 -0.01 -7.17
C TYR A 421 -7.05 -1.26 -6.43
N VAL A 422 -7.73 -1.05 -5.30
CA VAL A 422 -8.30 -2.15 -4.52
C VAL A 422 -9.77 -1.85 -4.22
N ASN A 423 -10.62 -2.87 -4.34
CA ASN A 423 -12.06 -2.78 -4.05
C ASN A 423 -12.39 -2.75 -2.54
N ARG A 424 -11.49 -2.27 -1.69
CA ARG A 424 -11.61 -2.25 -0.23
C ARG A 424 -11.17 -0.90 0.31
N ILE A 425 -11.95 -0.31 1.22
CA ILE A 425 -11.56 0.91 1.93
C ILE A 425 -10.44 0.58 2.90
N ASN A 426 -9.43 1.44 2.99
CA ASN A 426 -8.31 1.32 3.92
C ASN A 426 -7.64 -0.05 3.85
N PHE A 427 -7.37 -0.58 2.64
CA PHE A 427 -6.75 -1.89 2.48
C PHE A 427 -5.33 -1.99 3.08
N LEU A 428 -4.63 -0.87 3.24
CA LEU A 428 -3.34 -0.76 3.95
C LEU A 428 -3.53 -0.27 5.39
N GLU A 429 -4.76 -0.09 5.85
CA GLU A 429 -5.17 0.37 7.20
C GLU A 429 -4.72 1.81 7.57
N ASN A 430 -3.44 2.14 7.42
CA ASN A 430 -2.86 3.42 7.81
C ASN A 430 -1.65 3.81 6.93
N GLU A 431 -1.16 5.04 7.09
CA GLU A 431 -0.02 5.58 6.33
C GLU A 431 1.28 4.81 6.59
N LEU A 432 1.59 4.46 7.85
CA LEU A 432 2.82 3.74 8.21
C LEU A 432 2.92 2.37 7.51
N LYS A 433 1.82 1.62 7.47
CA LYS A 433 1.75 0.34 6.77
C LYS A 433 1.81 0.53 5.25
N SER A 434 1.31 1.66 4.74
CA SER A 434 1.45 2.00 3.31
C SER A 434 2.91 2.27 2.91
N GLU A 435 3.67 3.02 3.74
CA GLU A 435 5.10 3.27 3.54
C GLU A 435 5.92 1.98 3.64
N ALA A 436 5.60 1.13 4.63
CA ALA A 436 6.24 -0.18 4.79
C ALA A 436 5.93 -1.11 3.60
N PHE A 437 4.71 -1.07 3.09
CA PHE A 437 4.30 -1.83 1.91
C PHE A 437 5.01 -1.35 0.64
N TYR A 438 5.09 -0.04 0.42
CA TYR A 438 5.85 0.51 -0.70
C TYR A 438 7.35 0.15 -0.60
N SER A 439 7.94 0.27 0.59
CA SER A 439 9.34 -0.14 0.84
C SER A 439 9.59 -1.60 0.49
N MET A 440 8.62 -2.46 0.78
CA MET A 440 8.64 -3.87 0.39
C MET A 440 8.51 -4.04 -1.13
N LEU A 441 7.60 -3.32 -1.80
CA LEU A 441 7.39 -3.39 -3.26
C LEU A 441 8.50 -2.75 -4.10
N ARG A 442 9.38 -1.94 -3.50
CA ARG A 442 10.43 -1.17 -4.20
C ARG A 442 11.27 -2.00 -5.18
N PRO A 443 11.71 -3.26 -4.88
CA PRO A 443 12.45 -4.06 -5.85
C PRO A 443 11.66 -4.40 -7.12
N LEU A 444 10.36 -4.71 -7.00
CA LEU A 444 9.49 -4.93 -8.17
C LEU A 444 9.29 -3.65 -8.95
N CYS A 445 9.08 -2.52 -8.26
CA CYS A 445 8.95 -1.21 -8.91
C CYS A 445 10.24 -0.80 -9.65
N HIS A 446 11.41 -1.13 -9.09
CA HIS A 446 12.70 -0.90 -9.74
C HIS A 446 12.85 -1.76 -11.00
N ASN A 447 12.47 -3.04 -10.94
CA ASN A 447 12.44 -3.90 -12.13
C ASN A 447 11.46 -3.40 -13.21
N LEU A 448 10.28 -2.91 -12.80
CA LEU A 448 9.33 -2.28 -13.72
C LEU A 448 9.95 -1.04 -14.39
N SER A 449 10.61 -0.17 -13.62
CA SER A 449 11.36 0.99 -14.11
C SER A 449 12.42 0.59 -15.13
N MET A 450 13.13 -0.54 -14.90
CA MET A 450 14.10 -1.08 -15.85
C MET A 450 13.47 -1.54 -17.16
N LEU A 451 12.37 -2.30 -17.10
CA LEU A 451 11.67 -2.77 -18.30
C LEU A 451 11.10 -1.62 -19.13
N ILE A 452 10.51 -0.61 -18.47
CA ILE A 452 10.01 0.59 -19.15
C ILE A 452 11.17 1.36 -19.80
N SER A 453 12.31 1.49 -19.11
CA SER A 453 13.49 2.16 -19.65
C SER A 453 14.09 1.40 -20.85
N LEU A 454 14.11 0.06 -20.80
CA LEU A 454 14.52 -0.78 -21.93
C LEU A 454 13.60 -0.59 -23.13
N LYS A 455 12.28 -0.53 -22.89
CA LYS A 455 11.29 -0.31 -23.95
C LYS A 455 11.49 1.04 -24.63
N ILE A 456 11.67 2.10 -23.85
CA ILE A 456 11.93 3.45 -24.37
C ILE A 456 13.25 3.48 -25.18
N ALA A 457 14.30 2.83 -24.68
CA ALA A 457 15.59 2.77 -25.37
C ALA A 457 15.49 2.01 -26.70
N TYR A 458 14.83 0.85 -26.69
CA TYR A 458 14.61 0.03 -27.87
C TYR A 458 13.80 0.75 -28.94
N THR A 459 12.68 1.40 -28.59
CA THR A 459 11.92 2.20 -29.55
C THR A 459 12.74 3.34 -30.12
N SER A 460 13.52 4.03 -29.29
CA SER A 460 14.35 5.13 -29.76
C SER A 460 15.34 4.64 -30.84
N MET A 461 15.89 3.43 -30.69
CA MET A 461 16.70 2.80 -31.73
C MET A 461 15.90 2.53 -33.03
N LEU A 462 14.70 1.94 -32.92
CA LEU A 462 13.84 1.67 -34.07
C LEU A 462 13.46 2.94 -34.83
N LYS A 463 13.11 4.00 -34.10
CA LYS A 463 12.75 5.29 -34.70
C LYS A 463 13.91 5.89 -35.49
N VAL A 464 15.11 5.91 -34.92
CA VAL A 464 16.33 6.40 -35.59
C VAL A 464 16.66 5.57 -36.83
N TYR A 465 16.49 4.25 -36.78
CA TYR A 465 16.68 3.38 -37.94
C TYR A 465 15.67 3.69 -39.06
N ASN A 466 14.39 3.79 -38.72
CA ASN A 466 13.31 4.07 -39.66
C ASN A 466 13.42 5.45 -40.32
N GLU A 467 13.79 6.49 -39.56
CA GLU A 467 14.02 7.83 -40.10
C GLU A 467 15.18 7.84 -41.11
N LYS A 468 16.31 7.20 -40.76
CA LYS A 468 17.46 7.08 -41.67
C LYS A 468 17.10 6.33 -42.96
N ASN A 469 16.32 5.25 -42.87
CA ASN A 469 15.93 4.48 -44.04
C ASN A 469 14.88 5.19 -44.92
N LYS A 470 13.98 6.00 -44.33
CA LYS A 470 13.08 6.87 -45.09
C LYS A 470 13.85 7.90 -45.91
N VAL A 471 14.86 8.55 -45.31
CA VAL A 471 15.72 9.52 -46.03
C VAL A 471 16.46 8.84 -47.19
N VAL A 472 17.02 7.65 -46.98
CA VAL A 472 17.70 6.89 -48.05
C VAL A 472 16.75 6.50 -49.18
N LYS A 473 15.52 6.06 -48.90
CA LYS A 473 14.51 5.76 -49.93
C LYS A 473 14.08 7.00 -50.73
N VAL A 474 13.97 8.17 -50.09
CA VAL A 474 13.60 9.41 -50.78
C VAL A 474 14.76 9.89 -51.67
N MET A 475 16.01 9.78 -51.22
CA MET A 475 17.18 10.15 -52.02
C MET A 475 17.42 9.20 -53.19
N SER A 476 17.21 7.88 -53.01
CA SER A 476 17.34 6.92 -54.11
C SER A 476 16.23 7.06 -55.16
N GLN A 477 15.02 7.45 -54.76
CA GLN A 477 13.93 7.76 -55.68
C GLN A 477 14.12 9.10 -56.41
N ALA A 478 14.77 10.08 -55.78
CA ALA A 478 15.14 11.34 -56.42
C ALA A 478 16.25 11.13 -57.48
N GLN A 479 17.29 10.36 -57.14
CA GLN A 479 18.35 10.00 -58.09
C GLN A 479 17.85 9.11 -59.23
N ALA A 480 16.91 8.20 -58.98
CA ALA A 480 16.30 7.40 -60.04
C ALA A 480 15.41 8.22 -61.00
N LYS A 481 14.92 9.39 -60.59
CA LYS A 481 14.18 10.32 -61.48
C LYS A 481 15.10 11.22 -62.32
N GLU A 482 16.32 11.51 -61.86
CA GLU A 482 17.29 12.31 -62.62
C GLU A 482 17.98 11.51 -63.75
N VAL A 483 18.01 10.17 -63.67
CA VAL A 483 18.68 9.31 -64.68
C VAL A 483 17.76 8.94 -65.87
N VAL A 484 16.49 9.36 -65.88
CA VAL A 484 15.54 9.06 -66.98
C VAL A 484 15.39 10.22 -67.98
N ASN A 485 16.09 11.35 -67.78
CA ASN A 485 16.13 12.47 -68.73
C ASN A 485 17.58 12.76 -69.19
N GLY A 486 18.26 11.74 -69.72
CA GLY A 486 19.57 11.86 -70.37
C GLY A 486 19.59 11.13 -71.70
#